data_AF-A0A944ZAZ7-F1
#
_entry.id   AF-A0A944ZAZ7-F1
#
_cell.length_a   1.000
_cell.length_b   1.000
_cell.length_c   1.000
_cell.angle_alpha   90.00
_cell.angle_beta   90.00
_cell.angle_gamma   90.00
#
_symmetry.space_group_name_H-M   'P 1'
#
loop_
_entity.id
_entity.type
_entity.pdbx_description
1 polymer ?
#
loop_
_entity_poly.entity_id
_entity_poly.type
_entity_poly.pdbx_seq_one_letter_code
_entity_poly.pdbx_strand_id
1 'polypeptide(L)'
;MFGPLTLARMLGEDGVEALGDPQRAPTAGLPTIQDAVKAGQWLCGPPGLIIEKLEALQALYPGLDTVNAGSVIGTPQSVLIDQLEMFASEVMPHFTGK
;
A
#
# COMPACT_ATOMS: atom_id res chain seq x y z
N MET A 1 -13.63 -4.77 17.65
CA MET A 1 -12.69 -5.81 18.14
C MET A 1 -11.44 -5.80 17.24
N PHE A 2 -10.53 -4.83 17.36
CA PHE A 2 -9.17 -4.81 16.76
C PHE A 2 -8.34 -3.58 17.25
N GLY A 3 -8.97 -2.57 17.86
CA GLY A 3 -8.31 -1.35 18.37
C GLY A 3 -7.04 -1.59 19.19
N PRO A 4 -7.04 -2.42 20.24
CA PRO A 4 -5.86 -2.67 21.08
C PRO A 4 -4.67 -3.32 20.35
N LEU A 5 -4.86 -3.85 19.14
CA LEU A 5 -3.79 -4.45 18.35
C LEU A 5 -3.01 -3.43 17.54
N THR A 6 -3.42 -2.15 17.52
CA THR A 6 -2.69 -1.04 16.85
C THR A 6 -2.35 -1.31 15.39
N LEU A 7 -3.16 -2.12 14.70
CA LEU A 7 -2.91 -2.56 13.33
C LEU A 7 -2.91 -1.40 12.32
N ALA A 8 -3.53 -0.27 12.68
CA ALA A 8 -3.46 0.98 11.96
C ALA A 8 -2.51 1.96 12.69
N ARG A 9 -1.20 1.83 12.45
CA ARG A 9 -0.16 2.77 12.95
C ARG A 9 -0.39 4.24 12.60
N MET A 10 -1.32 4.51 11.68
CA MET A 10 -1.72 5.85 11.27
C MET A 10 -2.66 6.54 12.25
N LEU A 11 -3.27 5.78 13.16
CA LEU A 11 -4.07 6.34 14.23
C LEU A 11 -3.13 6.79 15.36
N GLY A 12 -3.22 8.06 15.74
CA GLY A 12 -2.60 8.54 16.97
C GLY A 12 -3.15 7.83 18.20
N GLU A 13 -2.54 8.02 19.36
CA GLU A 13 -2.90 7.35 20.62
C GLU A 13 -4.41 7.49 20.94
N ASP A 14 -4.96 8.69 20.75
CA ASP A 14 -6.38 8.98 20.97
C ASP A 14 -7.32 8.23 20.00
N GLY A 15 -6.87 7.99 18.77
CA GLY A 15 -7.64 7.27 17.74
C GLY A 15 -7.69 5.77 18.02
N VAL A 16 -6.61 5.20 18.56
CA VAL A 16 -6.55 3.79 18.98
C VAL A 16 -7.49 3.53 20.15
N GLU A 17 -7.56 4.45 21.12
CA GLU A 17 -8.51 4.35 22.23
C GLU A 17 -9.97 4.46 21.75
N ALA A 18 -10.24 5.41 20.85
CA ALA A 18 -11.57 5.62 20.28
C ALA A 18 -12.09 4.41 19.49
N LEU A 19 -11.22 3.59 18.89
CA LEU A 19 -11.59 2.33 18.24
C LEU A 19 -12.16 1.27 19.20
N GLY A 20 -11.91 1.40 20.50
CA GLY A 20 -12.45 0.53 21.54
C GLY A 20 -13.91 0.84 21.89
N ASP A 21 -14.39 2.05 21.57
CA ASP A 21 -15.73 2.52 21.87
C ASP A 21 -16.59 2.58 20.59
N PRO A 22 -17.66 1.77 20.49
CA PRO A 22 -18.54 1.76 19.31
C PRO A 22 -19.14 3.13 18.94
N GLN A 23 -19.31 4.05 19.90
CA GLN A 23 -19.84 5.39 19.64
C GLN A 23 -18.79 6.35 19.08
N ARG A 24 -17.52 6.18 19.49
CA ARG A 24 -16.40 7.05 19.07
C ARG A 24 -15.65 6.51 17.86
N ALA A 25 -15.71 5.21 17.60
CA ALA A 25 -15.01 4.56 16.49
C ALA A 25 -15.30 5.18 15.11
N PRO A 26 -16.55 5.59 14.75
CA PRO A 26 -16.82 6.20 13.45
C PRO A 26 -16.14 7.55 13.24
N THR A 27 -15.81 8.26 14.32
CA THR A 27 -15.21 9.61 14.29
C THR A 27 -13.75 9.61 14.75
N ALA A 28 -13.13 8.44 14.90
CA ALA A 28 -11.77 8.25 15.40
C ALA A 28 -10.65 8.69 14.43
N GLY A 29 -10.96 9.51 13.41
CA GLY A 29 -9.99 9.93 12.41
C GLY A 29 -9.41 8.76 11.61
N LEU A 30 -10.28 7.88 11.12
CA LEU A 30 -9.87 6.67 10.38
C LEU A 30 -9.00 7.05 9.17
N PRO A 31 -7.92 6.28 8.89
CA PRO A 31 -7.01 6.60 7.79
C PRO A 31 -7.72 6.57 6.43
N THR A 32 -7.35 7.49 5.55
CA THR A 32 -7.83 7.50 4.17
C THR A 32 -6.94 6.64 3.26
N ILE A 33 -7.43 6.32 2.06
CA ILE A 33 -6.60 5.65 1.04
C ILE A 33 -5.39 6.52 0.66
N GLN A 34 -5.56 7.84 0.63
CA GLN A 34 -4.48 8.78 0.36
C GLN A 34 -3.38 8.69 1.42
N ASP A 35 -3.74 8.46 2.68
CA ASP A 35 -2.76 8.25 3.75
C ASP A 35 -2.03 6.92 3.58
N ALA A 36 -2.75 5.86 3.21
CA ALA A 36 -2.16 4.56 2.88
C ALA A 36 -1.14 4.63 1.72
N VAL A 37 -1.46 5.41 0.67
CA VAL A 37 -0.54 5.66 -0.45
C VAL A 37 0.70 6.45 0.00
N LYS A 38 0.51 7.50 0.82
CA LYS A 38 1.62 8.31 1.36
C LYS A 38 2.58 7.49 2.21
N ALA A 39 2.07 6.55 3.00
CA ALA A 39 2.90 5.67 3.82
C ALA A 39 3.53 4.51 3.05
N GLY A 40 3.35 4.43 1.73
CA GLY A 40 3.92 3.38 0.89
C GLY A 40 3.25 2.02 1.05
N GLN A 41 2.07 1.95 1.66
CA GLN A 41 1.31 0.69 1.75
C GLN A 41 0.68 0.31 0.39
N TRP A 42 0.49 1.30 -0.48
CA TRP A 42 -0.09 1.12 -1.82
C TRP A 42 0.81 1.72 -2.89
N LEU A 43 1.01 0.95 -3.96
CA LEU A 43 1.64 1.39 -5.19
C LEU A 43 0.54 1.88 -6.14
N CYS A 44 0.42 3.19 -6.28
CA CYS A 44 -0.61 3.81 -7.11
C CYS A 44 -0.01 4.90 -8.00
N GLY A 45 -0.48 4.99 -9.24
CA GLY A 45 -0.08 6.01 -10.20
C GLY A 45 0.41 5.42 -11.53
N PRO A 46 0.96 6.26 -12.42
CA PRO A 46 1.52 5.81 -13.69
C PRO A 46 2.78 4.95 -13.46
N PRO A 47 3.19 4.12 -14.43
CA PRO A 47 4.34 3.21 -14.32
C PRO A 47 5.62 3.88 -13.81
N GLY A 48 5.94 5.09 -14.29
CA GLY A 48 7.11 5.85 -13.82
C GLY A 48 7.11 6.14 -12.31
N LEU A 49 5.95 6.42 -11.72
CA LEU A 49 5.85 6.63 -10.27
C LEU A 49 6.00 5.33 -9.49
N ILE A 50 5.56 4.21 -10.07
CA ILE A 50 5.74 2.89 -9.47
C ILE A 50 7.22 2.51 -9.48
N ILE A 51 7.92 2.77 -10.60
CA ILE A 51 9.37 2.58 -10.72
C ILE A 51 10.12 3.37 -9.65
N GLU A 52 9.86 4.68 -9.52
CA GLU A 52 10.50 5.54 -8.53
C GLU A 52 10.35 4.99 -7.10
N LYS A 53 9.14 4.51 -6.76
CA LYS A 53 8.86 3.91 -5.44
C LYS A 53 9.64 2.62 -5.21
N LEU A 54 9.76 1.76 -6.22
CA LEU A 54 10.51 0.51 -6.12
C LEU A 54 12.03 0.76 -6.01
N GLU A 55 12.56 1.75 -6.73
CA GLU A 55 13.97 2.19 -6.59
C GLU A 55 14.26 2.72 -5.18
N ALA A 56 13.35 3.51 -4.61
CA ALA A 56 13.47 3.97 -3.23
C ALA A 56 13.48 2.81 -2.23
N LEU A 57 12.69 1.75 -2.47
CA LEU A 57 12.71 0.53 -1.65
C LEU A 57 14.04 -0.23 -1.78
N GLN A 58 14.58 -0.33 -2.99
CA GLN A 58 15.89 -0.96 -3.22
C GLN A 58 17.01 -0.21 -2.49
N ALA A 59 16.97 1.12 -2.44
CA ALA A 59 17.92 1.93 -1.68
C ALA A 59 17.78 1.72 -0.16
N LEU A 60 16.55 1.54 0.32
CA LEU A 60 16.26 1.32 1.75
C LEU A 60 16.64 -0.10 2.22
N TYR A 61 16.52 -1.10 1.35
CA TYR A 61 16.80 -2.50 1.65
C TYR A 61 17.88 -3.07 0.70
N PRO A 62 19.17 -2.86 0.99
CA PRO A 62 20.26 -3.42 0.19
C PRO A 62 20.16 -4.95 0.09
N GLY A 63 20.12 -5.47 -1.13
CA GLY A 63 19.95 -6.91 -1.39
C GLY A 63 18.50 -7.36 -1.58
N LEU A 64 17.53 -6.44 -1.66
CA LEU A 64 16.17 -6.75 -2.09
C LEU A 64 16.19 -7.34 -3.51
N ASP A 65 15.76 -8.59 -3.63
CA ASP A 65 15.78 -9.36 -4.88
C ASP A 65 14.37 -9.66 -5.42
N THR A 66 13.40 -9.81 -4.53
CA THR A 66 12.02 -10.17 -4.90
C THR A 66 11.01 -9.25 -4.23
N VAL A 67 10.01 -8.81 -5.00
CA VAL A 67 8.84 -8.09 -4.51
C VAL A 67 7.58 -8.86 -4.89
N ASN A 68 6.67 -9.02 -3.93
CA ASN A 68 5.33 -9.53 -4.19
C ASN A 68 4.36 -8.35 -4.32
N ALA A 69 3.73 -8.19 -5.48
CA ALA A 69 2.69 -7.20 -5.72
C ALA A 69 1.33 -7.89 -5.80
N GLY A 70 0.42 -7.54 -4.89
CA GLY A 70 -0.92 -8.11 -4.81
C GLY A 70 -2.01 -7.07 -5.10
N SER A 71 -3.05 -7.48 -5.82
CA SER A 71 -4.28 -6.70 -5.96
C SER A 71 -5.20 -6.88 -4.75
N VAL A 72 -6.07 -5.90 -4.51
CA VAL A 72 -7.01 -5.96 -3.38
C VAL A 72 -8.16 -6.93 -3.64
N ILE A 73 -8.64 -7.53 -2.55
CA ILE A 73 -9.79 -8.42 -2.56
C ILE A 73 -11.00 -7.68 -3.15
N GLY A 74 -11.58 -8.25 -4.20
CA GLY A 74 -12.76 -7.69 -4.88
C GLY A 74 -12.45 -6.83 -6.11
N THR A 75 -11.18 -6.63 -6.49
CA THR A 75 -10.85 -6.02 -7.78
C THR A 75 -11.45 -6.84 -8.93
N PRO A 76 -12.22 -6.23 -9.86
CA PRO A 76 -12.76 -6.94 -11.02
C PRO A 76 -11.65 -7.59 -11.84
N GLN A 77 -11.89 -8.79 -12.36
CA GLN A 77 -10.88 -9.56 -13.10
C GLN A 77 -10.29 -8.78 -14.28
N SER A 78 -11.12 -8.06 -15.05
CA SER A 78 -10.63 -7.28 -16.19
C SER A 78 -9.62 -6.21 -15.77
N VAL A 79 -9.93 -5.49 -14.69
CA VAL A 79 -9.03 -4.45 -14.13
C VAL A 79 -7.73 -5.06 -13.62
N LEU A 80 -7.80 -6.24 -12.99
CA LEU A 80 -6.61 -6.94 -12.51
C LEU A 80 -5.70 -7.34 -13.68
N ILE A 81 -6.27 -7.88 -14.77
CA ILE A 81 -5.50 -8.25 -15.96
C ILE A 81 -4.85 -7.01 -16.58
N ASP A 82 -5.62 -5.93 -16.79
CA ASP A 82 -5.09 -4.68 -17.34
C ASP A 82 -3.92 -4.12 -16.51
N GLN A 83 -4.05 -4.16 -15.18
CA GLN A 83 -2.99 -3.71 -14.27
C GLN A 83 -1.75 -4.60 -14.32
N LEU A 84 -1.93 -5.92 -14.40
CA LEU A 84 -0.81 -6.86 -14.51
C LEU A 84 -0.08 -6.72 -15.85
N GLU A 85 -0.82 -6.55 -16.95
CA GLU A 85 -0.24 -6.33 -18.28
C GLU A 85 0.57 -5.04 -18.34
N MET A 86 0.03 -3.95 -17.79
CA MET A 86 0.74 -2.67 -17.66
C MET A 86 1.99 -2.80 -16.79
N PHE A 87 1.88 -3.46 -15.64
CA PHE A 87 3.03 -3.66 -14.75
C PHE A 87 4.12 -4.51 -15.42
N ALA A 88 3.75 -5.59 -16.10
CA ALA A 88 4.68 -6.48 -16.78
C ALA A 88 5.37 -5.80 -17.97
N SER A 89 4.68 -4.95 -18.72
CA SER A 89 5.22 -4.31 -19.93
C SER A 89 5.94 -2.99 -19.66
N GLU A 90 5.51 -2.20 -18.68
CA GLU A 90 6.02 -0.85 -18.45
C GLU A 90 6.88 -0.70 -17.19
N VAL A 91 6.74 -1.57 -16.18
CA VAL A 91 7.48 -1.49 -14.92
C VAL A 91 8.60 -2.52 -14.85
N MET A 92 8.29 -3.81 -15.04
CA MET A 92 9.27 -4.89 -14.88
C MET A 92 10.54 -4.74 -15.75
N PRO A 93 10.48 -4.29 -17.02
CA PRO A 93 11.69 -4.14 -17.85
C PRO A 93 12.71 -3.12 -17.34
N HIS A 94 12.28 -2.18 -16.49
CA HIS A 94 13.18 -1.22 -15.84
C HIS A 94 14.09 -1.91 -14.82
N PHE A 95 13.61 -2.98 -14.18
CA PHE A 95 14.33 -3.74 -13.15
C PHE A 95 15.01 -4.99 -13.73
N THR A 96 15.61 -4.85 -14.91
CA THR A 96 16.41 -5.91 -15.51
C THR A 96 17.67 -6.12 -14.67
N GLY A 97 17.65 -7.17 -13.83
CA GLY A 97 18.81 -7.60 -13.06
C GLY A 97 20.01 -7.90 -13.95
N LYS A 98 21.22 -7.77 -13.39
CA LYS A 98 22.39 -8.47 -13.92
C LYS A 98 22.22 -9.98 -13.79
#